data_AF-A0A486RTR2-F1
#
_entry.id   AF-A0A486RTR2-F1
#
_cell.length_a   1.000
_cell.length_b   1.000
_cell.length_c   1.000
_cell.angle_alpha   90.00
_cell.angle_beta   90.00
_cell.angle_gamma   90.00
#
_symmetry.space_group_name_H-M   'P 1'
#
loop_
_entity.id
_entity.type
_entity.pdbx_description
1 polymer ?
#
loop_
_entity_poly.entity_id
_entity_poly.type
_entity_poly.pdbx_seq_one_letter_code
_entity_poly.pdbx_strand_id
1 'polypeptide(L)'
;MMFGCTINANDRGVALTGGANNNCFIGCRNEWNTGDNWYSFQSVENQIFGELCDRAGRGGVVAAGQSSWILNGVNVRRSGANQPVGNDYSANFIIIDDGKIELSGVRTGVGANDSGDGGTISPSYNVSALGSGGGTLLVSGSDMTGFVTSAINQKAATLNKSITGCLGIDDDVNIGMTQVVKGRRIIGSQSSGTLAGSVGATLSLTKTNIFQNSFDTYITRSILIECRIGSQSLGDDIKIPVRFRRENLYYLDILTSGIVASSARIGLSGTGVTVSLSINSSTGLVTVQLTNVDGLERTVNVSMLPSM
;
A
#
# COMPACT_ATOMS: atom_id res chain seq x y z
N MET A 1 -27.70 2.62 -15.45
CA MET A 1 -27.89 1.53 -14.45
C MET A 1 -28.34 0.28 -15.18
N MET A 2 -27.78 -0.90 -14.86
CA MET A 2 -28.14 -2.19 -15.48
C MET A 2 -28.26 -3.28 -14.41
N PHE A 3 -29.16 -4.25 -14.63
CA PHE A 3 -29.46 -5.33 -13.69
C PHE A 3 -29.53 -6.69 -14.41
N GLY A 4 -28.93 -7.72 -13.82
CA GLY A 4 -29.20 -9.11 -14.23
C GLY A 4 -28.82 -9.47 -15.67
N CYS A 5 -27.95 -8.67 -16.31
CA CYS A 5 -27.63 -8.83 -17.72
C CYS A 5 -26.40 -9.73 -17.93
N THR A 6 -26.34 -10.42 -19.07
CA THR A 6 -25.10 -11.05 -19.57
C THR A 6 -24.52 -10.21 -20.69
N ILE A 7 -23.25 -9.84 -20.56
CA ILE A 7 -22.47 -9.04 -21.49
C ILE A 7 -21.26 -9.86 -21.92
N ASN A 8 -21.29 -10.44 -23.11
CA ASN A 8 -20.24 -11.36 -23.54
C ASN A 8 -19.91 -11.29 -25.03
N ALA A 9 -18.69 -11.76 -25.37
CA ALA A 9 -18.19 -11.87 -26.74
C ALA A 9 -18.17 -10.55 -27.54
N ASN A 10 -17.92 -9.43 -26.85
CA ASN A 10 -17.76 -8.10 -27.47
C ASN A 10 -16.28 -7.70 -27.56
N ASP A 11 -15.98 -6.60 -28.25
CA ASP A 11 -14.65 -5.98 -28.21
C ASP A 11 -14.28 -5.51 -26.79
N ARG A 12 -15.21 -4.83 -26.11
CA ARG A 12 -15.18 -4.57 -24.66
C ARG A 12 -16.58 -4.78 -24.13
N GLY A 13 -16.71 -5.27 -22.90
CA GLY A 13 -18.02 -5.48 -22.29
C GLY A 13 -18.72 -4.16 -22.01
N VAL A 14 -18.15 -3.37 -21.10
CA VAL A 14 -18.62 -2.02 -20.76
C VAL A 14 -17.46 -1.05 -20.86
N ALA A 15 -17.68 0.06 -21.56
CA ALA A 15 -16.70 1.14 -21.71
C ALA A 15 -17.35 2.49 -21.36
N LEU A 16 -16.93 3.07 -20.25
CA LEU A 16 -17.37 4.38 -19.78
C LEU A 16 -16.29 5.42 -20.09
N THR A 17 -16.65 6.47 -20.80
CA THR A 17 -15.74 7.57 -21.18
C THR A 17 -16.07 8.84 -20.40
N GLY A 18 -15.33 9.92 -20.66
CA GLY A 18 -15.39 11.18 -19.92
C GLY A 18 -16.82 11.64 -19.62
N GLY A 19 -17.13 11.81 -18.33
CA GLY A 19 -18.43 12.29 -17.85
C GLY A 19 -19.50 11.22 -17.61
N ALA A 20 -19.27 9.96 -17.98
CA ALA A 20 -20.19 8.86 -17.69
C ALA A 20 -20.06 8.40 -16.23
N ASN A 21 -20.40 9.24 -15.26
CA ASN A 21 -20.19 9.00 -13.83
C ASN A 21 -21.38 8.28 -13.17
N ASN A 22 -21.17 7.77 -11.95
CA ASN A 22 -22.21 7.30 -11.04
C ASN A 22 -23.08 6.16 -11.62
N ASN A 23 -22.50 5.34 -12.51
CA ASN A 23 -23.18 4.18 -13.05
C ASN A 23 -23.21 3.03 -12.03
N CYS A 24 -24.27 2.23 -12.08
CA CYS A 24 -24.46 1.09 -11.20
C CYS A 24 -24.86 -0.15 -12.01
N PHE A 25 -24.12 -1.23 -11.81
CA PHE A 25 -24.31 -2.52 -12.46
C PHE A 25 -24.49 -3.59 -11.37
N ILE A 26 -25.66 -4.20 -11.31
CA ILE A 26 -26.01 -5.14 -10.23
C ILE A 26 -26.34 -6.50 -10.83
N GLY A 27 -25.65 -7.53 -10.37
CA GLY A 27 -25.86 -8.89 -10.85
C GLY A 27 -25.65 -9.03 -12.36
N CYS A 28 -24.71 -8.27 -12.94
CA CYS A 28 -24.42 -8.36 -14.36
C CYS A 28 -23.20 -9.27 -14.58
N ARG A 29 -23.39 -10.35 -15.34
CA ARG A 29 -22.30 -11.18 -15.81
C ARG A 29 -21.61 -10.50 -16.99
N ASN A 30 -20.30 -10.32 -16.90
CA ASN A 30 -19.54 -9.69 -17.96
C ASN A 30 -18.30 -10.54 -18.24
N GLU A 31 -18.27 -11.22 -19.39
CA GLU A 31 -17.29 -12.27 -19.65
C GLU A 31 -16.89 -12.46 -21.10
N TRP A 32 -15.71 -13.05 -21.33
CA TRP A 32 -15.27 -13.46 -22.67
C TRP A 32 -15.22 -12.34 -23.72
N ASN A 33 -15.01 -11.09 -23.31
CA ASN A 33 -14.80 -9.99 -24.25
C ASN A 33 -13.35 -9.97 -24.73
N THR A 34 -13.11 -9.59 -25.98
CA THR A 34 -11.77 -9.57 -26.60
C THR A 34 -10.80 -8.63 -25.87
N GLY A 35 -11.33 -7.53 -25.34
CA GLY A 35 -10.64 -6.51 -24.57
C GLY A 35 -10.98 -6.59 -23.08
N ASP A 36 -11.26 -5.43 -22.49
CA ASP A 36 -11.56 -5.30 -21.07
C ASP A 36 -13.04 -5.63 -20.81
N ASN A 37 -13.36 -6.26 -19.67
CA ASN A 37 -14.76 -6.48 -19.30
C ASN A 37 -15.38 -5.16 -18.82
N TRP A 38 -14.74 -4.51 -17.85
CA TRP A 38 -15.18 -3.22 -17.31
C TRP A 38 -14.10 -2.18 -17.49
N TYR A 39 -14.31 -1.21 -18.38
CA TYR A 39 -13.37 -0.13 -18.65
C TYR A 39 -13.98 1.21 -18.31
N SER A 40 -13.19 2.07 -17.65
CA SER A 40 -13.53 3.48 -17.43
C SER A 40 -12.34 4.38 -17.71
N PHE A 41 -12.61 5.53 -18.33
CA PHE A 41 -11.65 6.61 -18.53
C PHE A 41 -12.30 7.95 -18.20
N GLN A 42 -11.74 8.69 -17.24
CA GLN A 42 -12.29 9.98 -16.76
C GLN A 42 -13.78 9.89 -16.37
N SER A 43 -14.17 8.78 -15.76
CA SER A 43 -15.53 8.46 -15.34
C SER A 43 -15.48 7.92 -13.91
N VAL A 44 -16.18 8.59 -12.99
CA VAL A 44 -16.02 8.38 -11.54
C VAL A 44 -17.27 7.77 -10.88
N GLU A 45 -17.05 7.14 -9.73
CA GLU A 45 -18.05 6.59 -8.82
C GLU A 45 -18.93 5.51 -9.45
N ASN A 46 -18.37 4.74 -10.38
CA ASN A 46 -19.08 3.62 -10.99
C ASN A 46 -19.01 2.39 -10.11
N GLN A 47 -20.06 1.57 -10.12
CA GLN A 47 -20.26 0.52 -9.13
C GLN A 47 -20.66 -0.80 -9.77
N ILE A 48 -20.07 -1.89 -9.28
CA ILE A 48 -20.40 -3.27 -9.68
C ILE A 48 -20.72 -4.07 -8.41
N PHE A 49 -21.92 -4.64 -8.35
CA PHE A 49 -22.37 -5.45 -7.23
C PHE A 49 -22.69 -6.87 -7.65
N GLY A 50 -22.03 -7.84 -7.01
CA GLY A 50 -22.25 -9.26 -7.22
C GLY A 50 -21.87 -9.77 -8.61
N GLU A 51 -22.22 -11.03 -8.83
CA GLU A 51 -22.02 -11.78 -10.09
C GLU A 51 -20.56 -11.96 -10.54
N LEU A 52 -20.43 -12.58 -11.72
CA LEU A 52 -19.20 -13.04 -12.32
C LEU A 52 -18.65 -12.04 -13.37
N CYS A 53 -17.39 -11.65 -13.19
CA CYS A 53 -16.54 -11.06 -14.21
C CYS A 53 -15.48 -12.09 -14.59
N ASP A 54 -15.58 -12.66 -15.80
CA ASP A 54 -14.74 -13.80 -16.18
C ASP A 54 -14.02 -13.55 -17.50
N ARG A 55 -12.77 -13.99 -17.60
CA ARG A 55 -12.10 -14.20 -18.88
C ARG A 55 -12.09 -13.00 -19.83
N ALA A 56 -11.84 -11.79 -19.31
CA ALA A 56 -11.50 -10.65 -20.16
C ALA A 56 -10.24 -10.98 -20.99
N GLY A 57 -10.22 -10.62 -22.27
CA GLY A 57 -9.03 -10.76 -23.10
C GLY A 57 -7.89 -9.83 -22.68
N ARG A 58 -8.23 -8.69 -22.05
CA ARG A 58 -7.33 -7.76 -21.35
C ARG A 58 -7.68 -7.66 -19.86
N GLY A 59 -7.77 -6.47 -19.29
CA GLY A 59 -8.06 -6.30 -17.86
C GLY A 59 -9.50 -6.69 -17.52
N GLY A 60 -9.71 -7.30 -16.36
CA GLY A 60 -11.05 -7.56 -15.85
C GLY A 60 -11.79 -6.24 -15.59
N VAL A 61 -11.24 -5.43 -14.69
CA VAL A 61 -11.74 -4.08 -14.38
C VAL A 61 -10.61 -3.07 -14.47
N VAL A 62 -10.82 -2.00 -15.25
CA VAL A 62 -9.83 -1.00 -15.59
C VAL A 62 -10.33 0.39 -15.22
N ALA A 63 -9.57 1.07 -14.37
CA ALA A 63 -9.72 2.49 -14.04
C ALA A 63 -8.53 3.26 -14.62
N ALA A 64 -8.73 3.99 -15.72
CA ALA A 64 -7.72 4.82 -16.37
C ALA A 64 -8.00 6.33 -16.24
N GLY A 65 -6.93 7.14 -16.16
CA GLY A 65 -7.05 8.57 -15.89
C GLY A 65 -7.69 8.82 -14.53
N GLN A 66 -8.51 9.86 -14.38
CA GLN A 66 -9.21 10.14 -13.12
C GLN A 66 -10.54 9.38 -13.00
N SER A 67 -10.53 8.06 -13.23
CA SER A 67 -11.74 7.23 -13.15
C SER A 67 -11.82 6.39 -11.87
N SER A 68 -13.01 5.90 -11.54
CA SER A 68 -13.14 5.01 -10.40
C SER A 68 -14.21 3.93 -10.51
N TRP A 69 -13.88 2.78 -9.88
CA TRP A 69 -14.77 1.65 -9.69
C TRP A 69 -14.87 1.25 -8.21
N ILE A 70 -16.08 0.93 -7.78
CA ILE A 70 -16.40 0.36 -6.46
C ILE A 70 -17.02 -1.01 -6.70
N LEU A 71 -16.41 -2.06 -6.17
CA LEU A 71 -16.85 -3.44 -6.36
C LEU A 71 -17.19 -4.06 -5.02
N ASN A 72 -18.36 -4.69 -4.97
CA ASN A 72 -18.78 -5.44 -3.79
C ASN A 72 -19.31 -6.83 -4.18
N GLY A 73 -18.74 -7.88 -3.56
CA GLY A 73 -19.22 -9.25 -3.74
C GLY A 73 -19.03 -9.86 -5.13
N VAL A 74 -18.17 -9.28 -5.97
CA VAL A 74 -17.95 -9.72 -7.37
C VAL A 74 -16.92 -10.86 -7.41
N ASN A 75 -17.15 -11.88 -8.24
CA ASN A 75 -16.15 -12.87 -8.58
C ASN A 75 -15.41 -12.43 -9.84
N VAL A 76 -14.15 -12.02 -9.73
CA VAL A 76 -13.33 -11.52 -10.85
C VAL A 76 -12.21 -12.50 -11.13
N ARG A 77 -12.25 -13.22 -12.24
CA ARG A 77 -11.32 -14.32 -12.46
C ARG A 77 -10.88 -14.44 -13.90
N ARG A 78 -9.70 -15.05 -14.08
CA ARG A 78 -9.19 -15.49 -15.38
C ARG A 78 -9.02 -14.36 -16.41
N SER A 79 -8.93 -13.11 -15.98
CA SER A 79 -8.72 -11.95 -16.86
C SER A 79 -7.35 -12.02 -17.53
N GLY A 80 -7.15 -11.29 -18.62
CA GLY A 80 -5.91 -11.29 -19.39
C GLY A 80 -5.74 -12.48 -20.32
N ALA A 81 -6.84 -13.11 -20.76
CA ALA A 81 -6.81 -14.36 -21.51
C ALA A 81 -6.06 -14.24 -22.86
N ASN A 82 -6.10 -13.06 -23.50
CA ASN A 82 -5.41 -12.76 -24.76
C ASN A 82 -4.05 -12.08 -24.54
N GLN A 83 -3.61 -11.95 -23.29
CA GLN A 83 -2.32 -11.35 -22.96
C GLN A 83 -1.27 -12.43 -22.69
N PRO A 84 -0.01 -12.23 -23.09
CA PRO A 84 1.10 -13.08 -22.63
C PRO A 84 1.22 -13.08 -21.10
N VAL A 85 1.73 -14.18 -20.55
CA VAL A 85 2.09 -14.26 -19.12
C VAL A 85 3.14 -13.20 -18.80
N GLY A 86 2.98 -12.49 -17.69
CA GLY A 86 3.81 -11.37 -17.25
C GLY A 86 3.48 -10.03 -17.93
N ASN A 87 2.48 -9.97 -18.82
CA ASN A 87 2.06 -8.70 -19.42
C ASN A 87 1.29 -7.83 -18.42
N ASP A 88 1.48 -6.52 -18.50
CA ASP A 88 0.83 -5.53 -17.64
C ASP A 88 -0.71 -5.58 -17.69
N TYR A 89 -1.30 -5.99 -18.81
CA TYR A 89 -2.75 -6.17 -18.98
C TYR A 89 -3.23 -7.60 -18.66
N SER A 90 -2.33 -8.49 -18.25
CA SER A 90 -2.68 -9.81 -17.72
C SER A 90 -3.05 -9.68 -16.23
N ALA A 91 -4.15 -8.97 -15.94
CA ALA A 91 -4.57 -8.64 -14.58
C ALA A 91 -6.09 -8.64 -14.37
N ASN A 92 -6.54 -9.00 -13.17
CA ASN A 92 -7.96 -8.86 -12.77
C ASN A 92 -8.36 -7.39 -12.64
N PHE A 93 -7.48 -6.57 -12.06
CA PHE A 93 -7.70 -5.14 -11.86
C PHE A 93 -6.53 -4.34 -12.44
N ILE A 94 -6.84 -3.25 -13.14
CA ILE A 94 -5.83 -2.35 -13.70
C ILE A 94 -6.15 -0.92 -13.29
N ILE A 95 -5.16 -0.27 -12.70
CA ILE A 95 -5.18 1.15 -12.36
C ILE A 95 -4.16 1.84 -13.25
N ILE A 96 -4.59 2.85 -14.01
CA ILE A 96 -3.72 3.64 -14.87
C ILE A 96 -3.83 5.11 -14.47
N ASP A 97 -2.68 5.73 -14.26
CA ASP A 97 -2.57 7.12 -13.79
C ASP A 97 -3.27 7.32 -12.43
N ASP A 98 -4.24 8.24 -12.34
CA ASP A 98 -4.95 8.58 -11.10
C ASP A 98 -6.18 7.71 -10.83
N GLY A 99 -6.27 6.55 -11.49
CA GLY A 99 -7.42 5.65 -11.38
C GLY A 99 -7.62 5.14 -9.96
N LYS A 100 -8.86 4.89 -9.56
CA LYS A 100 -9.21 4.35 -8.25
C LYS A 100 -10.04 3.07 -8.35
N ILE A 101 -9.64 2.04 -7.62
CA ILE A 101 -10.44 0.82 -7.47
C ILE A 101 -10.62 0.53 -5.99
N GLU A 102 -11.87 0.31 -5.59
CA GLU A 102 -12.28 -0.09 -4.24
C GLU A 102 -12.96 -1.47 -4.28
N LEU A 103 -12.47 -2.40 -3.46
CA LEU A 103 -12.87 -3.80 -3.46
C LEU A 103 -13.32 -4.22 -2.05
N SER A 104 -14.50 -4.82 -1.95
CA SER A 104 -15.02 -5.40 -0.71
C SER A 104 -15.71 -6.74 -0.97
N GLY A 105 -15.33 -7.80 -0.26
CA GLY A 105 -15.91 -9.13 -0.45
C GLY A 105 -15.72 -9.71 -1.86
N VAL A 106 -14.71 -9.24 -2.60
CA VAL A 106 -14.40 -9.70 -3.95
C VAL A 106 -13.64 -11.02 -3.87
N ARG A 107 -13.90 -11.93 -4.80
CA ARG A 107 -13.12 -13.17 -4.95
C ARG A 107 -12.41 -13.16 -6.29
N THR A 108 -11.11 -13.44 -6.26
CA THR A 108 -10.31 -13.58 -7.47
C THR A 108 -10.03 -15.04 -7.78
N GLY A 109 -9.80 -15.35 -9.06
CA GLY A 109 -9.47 -16.70 -9.48
C GLY A 109 -8.55 -16.74 -10.68
N VAL A 110 -7.78 -17.82 -10.77
CA VAL A 110 -6.89 -18.15 -11.88
C VAL A 110 -7.49 -19.30 -12.69
N GLY A 111 -7.14 -19.41 -13.96
CA GLY A 111 -7.54 -20.56 -14.77
C GLY A 111 -7.29 -20.39 -16.26
N ALA A 112 -7.52 -21.47 -17.00
CA ALA A 112 -7.50 -21.53 -18.46
C ALA A 112 -8.93 -21.46 -19.04
N ASN A 113 -9.07 -21.79 -20.33
CA ASN A 113 -10.36 -21.89 -21.01
C ASN A 113 -11.16 -23.09 -20.50
N ASP A 114 -12.50 -23.00 -20.55
CA ASP A 114 -13.40 -24.04 -20.06
C ASP A 114 -13.46 -25.30 -20.95
N SER A 115 -12.95 -25.24 -22.19
CA SER A 115 -13.02 -26.34 -23.17
C SER A 115 -12.06 -27.51 -22.91
N GLY A 116 -11.20 -27.44 -21.89
CA GLY A 116 -10.23 -28.51 -21.58
C GLY A 116 -9.02 -28.59 -22.52
N ASP A 117 -9.05 -27.92 -23.68
CA ASP A 117 -8.01 -27.97 -24.72
C ASP A 117 -6.83 -27.00 -24.49
N GLY A 118 -6.73 -26.42 -23.29
CA GLY A 118 -5.69 -25.44 -22.95
C GLY A 118 -6.05 -23.99 -23.31
N GLY A 119 -5.05 -23.12 -23.17
CA GLY A 119 -5.18 -21.66 -23.23
C GLY A 119 -4.34 -21.00 -22.14
N THR A 120 -4.10 -19.69 -22.24
CA THR A 120 -3.29 -18.98 -21.25
C THR A 120 -3.91 -19.12 -19.85
N ILE A 121 -3.13 -19.61 -18.90
CA ILE A 121 -3.49 -19.57 -17.48
C ILE A 121 -3.27 -18.13 -17.02
N SER A 122 -4.35 -17.48 -16.60
CA SER A 122 -4.37 -16.05 -16.32
C SER A 122 -5.25 -15.74 -15.10
N PRO A 123 -5.12 -14.55 -14.48
CA PRO A 123 -4.16 -13.50 -14.82
C PRO A 123 -2.75 -13.74 -14.25
N SER A 124 -1.77 -13.04 -14.81
CA SER A 124 -0.42 -12.97 -14.22
C SER A 124 -0.44 -12.24 -12.89
N TYR A 125 -1.26 -11.19 -12.79
CA TYR A 125 -1.36 -10.33 -11.62
C TYR A 125 -2.80 -10.19 -11.13
N ASN A 126 -2.97 -9.92 -9.84
CA ASN A 126 -4.28 -9.49 -9.37
C ASN A 126 -4.52 -8.02 -9.70
N VAL A 127 -3.56 -7.16 -9.35
CA VAL A 127 -3.60 -5.74 -9.65
C VAL A 127 -2.38 -5.35 -10.47
N SER A 128 -2.61 -4.57 -11.53
CA SER A 128 -1.55 -3.90 -12.30
C SER A 128 -1.72 -2.39 -12.16
N ALA A 129 -0.69 -1.70 -11.68
CA ALA A 129 -0.68 -0.25 -11.51
C ALA A 129 0.31 0.37 -12.48
N LEU A 130 -0.20 1.15 -13.43
CA LEU A 130 0.50 1.65 -14.61
C LEU A 130 0.39 3.17 -14.72
N GLY A 131 1.15 3.75 -15.64
CA GLY A 131 1.14 5.20 -15.88
C GLY A 131 1.97 5.97 -14.86
N SER A 132 1.83 7.30 -14.87
CA SER A 132 2.64 8.21 -14.05
C SER A 132 1.87 8.88 -12.90
N GLY A 133 0.56 8.66 -12.81
CA GLY A 133 -0.31 9.22 -11.77
C GLY A 133 -0.27 8.51 -10.42
N GLY A 134 -1.02 9.06 -9.46
CA GLY A 134 -1.11 8.63 -8.06
C GLY A 134 -2.31 7.73 -7.79
N GLY A 135 -2.46 6.64 -8.54
CA GLY A 135 -3.59 5.72 -8.46
C GLY A 135 -3.88 5.20 -7.05
N THR A 136 -5.10 4.72 -6.83
CA THR A 136 -5.57 4.30 -5.50
C THR A 136 -6.21 2.91 -5.55
N LEU A 137 -5.76 2.05 -4.63
CA LEU A 137 -6.28 0.71 -4.42
C LEU A 137 -6.75 0.56 -2.97
N LEU A 138 -8.04 0.33 -2.78
CA LEU A 138 -8.63 0.04 -1.47
C LEU A 138 -9.19 -1.38 -1.50
N VAL A 139 -8.77 -2.25 -0.60
CA VAL A 139 -9.19 -3.66 -0.59
C VAL A 139 -9.44 -4.11 0.84
N SER A 140 -10.62 -4.68 1.07
CA SER A 140 -10.99 -5.24 2.37
C SER A 140 -11.76 -6.56 2.23
N GLY A 141 -11.50 -7.49 3.15
CA GLY A 141 -12.29 -8.73 3.29
C GLY A 141 -12.44 -9.54 2.00
N SER A 142 -11.40 -9.56 1.16
CA SER A 142 -11.44 -10.14 -0.19
C SER A 142 -10.48 -11.32 -0.32
N ASP A 143 -10.78 -12.21 -1.26
CA ASP A 143 -9.88 -13.30 -1.67
C ASP A 143 -9.09 -12.85 -2.90
N MET A 144 -7.82 -12.52 -2.67
CA MET A 144 -6.88 -12.01 -3.65
C MET A 144 -5.83 -13.06 -4.02
N THR A 145 -6.19 -14.35 -4.06
CA THR A 145 -5.28 -15.45 -4.46
C THR A 145 -5.20 -15.70 -5.97
N GLY A 146 -6.06 -15.09 -6.77
CA GLY A 146 -6.23 -15.37 -8.21
C GLY A 146 -5.18 -14.77 -9.14
N PHE A 147 -3.90 -15.12 -8.98
CA PHE A 147 -2.80 -14.70 -9.85
C PHE A 147 -1.76 -15.82 -10.07
N VAL A 148 -0.99 -15.76 -11.16
CA VAL A 148 0.08 -16.72 -11.47
C VAL A 148 1.46 -16.23 -11.04
N THR A 149 1.73 -14.93 -11.14
CA THR A 149 3.07 -14.35 -10.94
C THR A 149 3.18 -13.63 -9.60
N SER A 150 2.36 -12.61 -9.37
CA SER A 150 2.34 -11.86 -8.11
C SER A 150 1.01 -11.16 -7.88
N ALA A 151 0.68 -10.84 -6.64
CA ALA A 151 -0.57 -10.15 -6.32
C ALA A 151 -0.63 -8.74 -6.97
N ILE A 152 0.48 -7.99 -6.92
CA ILE A 152 0.59 -6.64 -7.50
C ILE A 152 1.78 -6.58 -8.48
N ASN A 153 1.53 -6.01 -9.65
CA ASN A 153 2.53 -5.49 -10.58
C ASN A 153 2.47 -3.97 -10.55
N GLN A 154 3.36 -3.33 -9.78
CA GLN A 154 3.40 -1.88 -9.67
C GLN A 154 4.52 -1.32 -10.55
N LYS A 155 4.14 -0.76 -11.70
CA LYS A 155 5.03 0.00 -12.59
C LYS A 155 4.93 1.50 -12.37
N ALA A 156 3.78 1.98 -11.91
CA ALA A 156 3.60 3.36 -11.48
C ALA A 156 4.53 3.69 -10.31
N ALA A 157 5.14 4.88 -10.35
CA ALA A 157 6.05 5.35 -9.30
C ALA A 157 5.37 5.40 -7.92
N THR A 158 4.06 5.67 -7.91
CA THR A 158 3.25 5.76 -6.71
C THR A 158 1.96 4.96 -6.86
N LEU A 159 1.54 4.31 -5.78
CA LEU A 159 0.23 3.67 -5.65
C LEU A 159 -0.22 3.82 -4.20
N ASN A 160 -1.34 4.51 -3.98
CA ASN A 160 -1.96 4.63 -2.67
C ASN A 160 -2.71 3.33 -2.35
N LYS A 161 -2.35 2.69 -1.25
CA LYS A 161 -2.87 1.38 -0.84
C LYS A 161 -3.48 1.45 0.55
N SER A 162 -4.68 0.89 0.66
CA SER A 162 -5.27 0.47 1.92
C SER A 162 -5.79 -0.95 1.74
N ILE A 163 -4.90 -1.92 1.90
CA ILE A 163 -5.19 -3.35 1.79
C ILE A 163 -5.19 -3.93 3.20
N THR A 164 -6.31 -4.49 3.63
CA THR A 164 -6.45 -5.06 4.97
C THR A 164 -7.33 -6.31 4.99
N GLY A 165 -6.90 -7.35 5.69
CA GLY A 165 -7.71 -8.54 5.95
C GLY A 165 -8.11 -9.29 4.68
N CYS A 166 -7.17 -9.42 3.74
CA CYS A 166 -7.39 -10.11 2.47
C CYS A 166 -6.55 -11.38 2.38
N LEU A 167 -7.10 -12.45 1.82
CA LEU A 167 -6.35 -13.68 1.57
C LEU A 167 -5.48 -13.50 0.31
N GLY A 168 -4.24 -14.02 0.31
CA GLY A 168 -3.37 -14.05 -0.88
C GLY A 168 -2.61 -12.75 -1.17
N ILE A 169 -2.78 -11.71 -0.34
CA ILE A 169 -2.05 -10.45 -0.44
C ILE A 169 -1.72 -9.93 0.96
N ASP A 170 -0.53 -9.36 1.14
CA ASP A 170 -0.11 -8.79 2.42
C ASP A 170 -0.92 -7.53 2.75
N ASP A 171 -1.17 -7.32 4.03
CA ASP A 171 -1.68 -6.04 4.53
C ASP A 171 -0.66 -4.93 4.24
N ASP A 172 -1.10 -3.94 3.47
CA ASP A 172 -0.29 -2.80 3.03
C ASP A 172 -1.16 -1.55 3.05
N VAL A 173 -0.87 -0.69 4.02
CA VAL A 173 -1.56 0.59 4.20
C VAL A 173 -0.49 1.67 4.21
N ASN A 174 -0.39 2.42 3.13
CA ASN A 174 0.64 3.47 2.96
C ASN A 174 0.06 4.89 2.92
N ILE A 175 -1.24 5.01 3.19
CA ILE A 175 -1.99 6.26 3.32
C ILE A 175 -2.70 6.32 4.68
N GLY A 176 -3.12 7.51 5.09
CA GLY A 176 -3.82 7.73 6.35
C GLY A 176 -2.90 7.80 7.58
N MET A 177 -3.52 8.00 8.75
CA MET A 177 -2.81 8.22 10.01
C MET A 177 -2.16 6.95 10.57
N THR A 178 -2.84 5.81 10.44
CA THR A 178 -2.28 4.50 10.77
C THR A 178 -1.94 3.78 9.48
N GLN A 179 -0.67 3.43 9.36
CA GLN A 179 -0.12 2.74 8.21
C GLN A 179 0.38 1.35 8.64
N VAL A 180 0.54 0.45 7.68
CA VAL A 180 1.05 -0.90 7.91
C VAL A 180 2.28 -1.08 7.06
N VAL A 181 3.40 -1.38 7.71
CA VAL A 181 4.67 -1.67 7.03
C VAL A 181 5.12 -3.05 7.46
N LYS A 182 5.18 -3.99 6.52
CA LYS A 182 5.60 -5.39 6.77
C LYS A 182 4.78 -6.04 7.90
N GLY A 183 3.46 -5.85 7.89
CA GLY A 183 2.54 -6.35 8.92
C GLY A 183 2.56 -5.59 10.26
N ARG A 184 3.47 -4.61 10.44
CA ARG A 184 3.55 -3.80 11.65
C ARG A 184 2.78 -2.50 11.49
N ARG A 185 1.87 -2.22 12.42
CA ARG A 185 1.16 -0.93 12.50
C ARG A 185 2.12 0.18 12.94
N ILE A 186 2.11 1.27 12.20
CA ILE A 186 2.88 2.48 12.46
C ILE A 186 1.96 3.71 12.36
N ILE A 187 2.41 4.84 12.89
CA ILE A 187 1.73 6.13 12.80
C ILE A 187 2.47 6.98 11.76
N GLY A 188 1.73 7.44 10.75
CA GLY A 188 2.27 8.09 9.56
C GLY A 188 3.15 7.14 8.74
N SER A 189 3.92 7.70 7.82
CA SER A 189 4.83 6.95 6.96
C SER A 189 6.11 6.53 7.69
N GLN A 190 6.77 5.48 7.19
CA GLN A 190 8.16 5.18 7.53
C GLN A 190 9.09 6.19 6.86
N SER A 191 10.14 6.62 7.55
CA SER A 191 11.15 7.54 7.02
C SER A 191 12.42 6.73 6.89
N SER A 192 13.09 6.81 5.75
CA SER A 192 14.29 6.05 5.47
C SER A 192 15.41 6.97 4.98
N GLY A 193 16.65 6.53 5.15
CA GLY A 193 17.82 7.24 4.67
C GLY A 193 19.09 6.43 4.86
N THR A 194 20.21 7.01 4.40
CA THR A 194 21.53 6.41 4.57
C THR A 194 22.34 7.27 5.54
N LEU A 195 22.80 6.66 6.64
CA LEU A 195 23.80 7.23 7.52
C LEU A 195 25.18 6.92 6.92
N ALA A 196 25.86 7.96 6.44
CA ALA A 196 27.12 7.81 5.72
C ALA A 196 28.22 7.14 6.56
N GLY A 197 29.10 6.38 5.89
CA GLY A 197 30.22 5.66 6.49
C GLY A 197 31.41 6.53 6.86
N SER A 198 31.23 7.47 7.79
CA SER A 198 32.33 8.23 8.38
C SER A 198 32.01 8.58 9.84
N VAL A 199 33.03 8.57 10.70
CA VAL A 199 32.86 8.92 12.12
C VAL A 199 32.38 10.37 12.23
N GLY A 200 31.34 10.59 13.02
CA GLY A 200 30.69 11.88 13.16
C GLY A 200 29.65 12.21 12.07
N ALA A 201 29.47 11.37 11.06
CA ALA A 201 28.40 11.54 10.09
C ALA A 201 27.04 11.55 10.78
N THR A 202 26.10 12.37 10.28
CA THR A 202 24.75 12.45 10.85
C THR A 202 23.69 12.14 9.81
N LEU A 203 22.58 11.57 10.28
CA LEU A 203 21.35 11.42 9.52
C LEU A 203 20.19 11.95 10.37
N SER A 204 19.43 12.89 9.81
CA SER A 204 18.26 13.48 10.46
C SER A 204 17.00 13.05 9.72
N LEU A 205 16.10 12.38 10.43
CA LEU A 205 14.80 11.93 9.91
C LEU A 205 13.69 12.49 10.80
N THR A 206 12.58 12.92 10.20
CA THR A 206 11.49 13.54 10.94
C THR A 206 10.26 12.65 11.02
N LYS A 207 9.46 12.86 12.07
CA LYS A 207 8.16 12.23 12.32
C LYS A 207 7.16 13.26 12.82
N THR A 208 5.97 13.25 12.23
CA THR A 208 4.88 14.11 12.68
C THR A 208 4.27 13.53 13.96
N ASN A 209 4.27 14.31 15.05
CA ASN A 209 3.45 13.96 16.21
C ASN A 209 1.95 14.07 15.85
N ILE A 210 1.11 13.33 16.57
CA ILE A 210 -0.33 13.51 16.49
C ILE A 210 -0.68 14.88 17.11
N PHE A 211 -1.59 15.61 16.47
CA PHE A 211 -2.10 16.85 17.03
C PHE A 211 -2.73 16.61 18.41
N GLN A 212 -2.37 17.45 19.37
CA GLN A 212 -2.92 17.48 20.72
C GLN A 212 -3.44 18.89 20.96
N ASN A 213 -4.55 19.08 21.67
CA ASN A 213 -4.89 20.38 22.23
C ASN A 213 -3.97 20.71 23.41
N SER A 214 -3.94 21.99 23.79
CA SER A 214 -3.24 22.42 24.99
C SER A 214 -3.84 21.77 26.23
N PHE A 215 -2.97 21.23 27.08
CA PHE A 215 -3.30 20.50 28.31
C PHE A 215 -4.08 19.18 28.09
N ASP A 216 -4.02 18.61 26.89
CA ASP A 216 -4.53 17.26 26.65
C ASP A 216 -3.74 16.19 27.42
N THR A 217 -4.40 15.04 27.60
CA THR A 217 -3.76 13.83 28.13
C THR A 217 -2.49 13.48 27.36
N TYR A 218 -1.49 13.00 28.10
CA TYR A 218 -0.24 12.55 27.51
C TYR A 218 -0.46 11.44 26.48
N ILE A 219 0.22 11.56 25.35
CA ILE A 219 0.25 10.53 24.32
C ILE A 219 1.55 9.74 24.48
N THR A 220 1.46 8.45 24.77
CA THR A 220 2.62 7.54 24.82
C THR A 220 2.80 6.82 23.50
N ARG A 221 4.03 6.73 23.01
CA ARG A 221 4.39 6.06 21.75
C ARG A 221 5.76 5.40 21.87
N SER A 222 6.22 4.77 20.81
CA SER A 222 7.62 4.37 20.70
C SER A 222 8.19 4.76 19.34
N ILE A 223 9.42 5.24 19.33
CA ILE A 223 10.20 5.43 18.11
C ILE A 223 11.03 4.17 17.92
N LEU A 224 10.79 3.47 16.82
CA LEU A 224 11.60 2.34 16.40
C LEU A 224 12.57 2.80 15.33
N ILE A 225 13.84 2.47 15.52
CA ILE A 225 14.93 2.75 14.59
C ILE A 225 15.55 1.41 14.23
N GLU A 226 15.63 1.13 12.94
CA GLU A 226 16.18 -0.11 12.38
C GLU A 226 17.36 0.27 11.49
N CYS A 227 18.57 -0.12 11.88
CA CYS A 227 19.81 0.15 11.17
C CYS A 227 20.35 -1.15 10.58
N ARG A 228 20.59 -1.17 9.27
CA ARG A 228 21.30 -2.26 8.60
C ARG A 228 22.68 -1.79 8.18
N ILE A 229 23.73 -2.54 8.54
CA ILE A 229 25.11 -2.22 8.20
C ILE A 229 25.40 -2.71 6.77
N GLY A 230 25.44 -1.78 5.81
CA GLY A 230 25.80 -2.01 4.41
C GLY A 230 25.46 -3.39 3.82
N SER A 231 26.45 -4.01 3.19
CA SER A 231 26.37 -5.33 2.53
C SER A 231 26.45 -6.51 3.51
N GLN A 232 26.50 -6.27 4.82
CA GLN A 232 26.58 -7.32 5.82
C GLN A 232 25.18 -7.76 6.26
N SER A 233 25.04 -9.02 6.66
CA SER A 233 23.81 -9.58 7.27
C SER A 233 23.61 -9.10 8.72
N LEU A 234 24.20 -7.97 9.10
CA LEU A 234 24.22 -7.44 10.45
C LEU A 234 23.35 -6.18 10.52
N GLY A 235 22.50 -6.13 11.54
CA GLY A 235 21.64 -5.00 11.82
C GLY A 235 21.45 -4.82 13.31
N ASP A 236 21.13 -3.59 13.67
CA ASP A 236 20.83 -3.18 15.04
C ASP A 236 19.51 -2.42 15.04
N ASP A 237 18.70 -2.64 16.06
CA ASP A 237 17.44 -1.93 16.25
C ASP A 237 17.33 -1.41 17.67
N ILE A 238 16.64 -0.28 17.80
CA ILE A 238 16.31 0.31 19.10
C ILE A 238 14.88 0.81 19.10
N LYS A 239 14.16 0.47 20.17
CA LYS A 239 12.84 0.98 20.49
C LYS A 239 12.94 1.93 21.67
N ILE A 240 12.62 3.19 21.45
CA ILE A 240 12.66 4.25 22.45
C ILE A 240 11.22 4.66 22.79
N PRO A 241 10.70 4.33 23.98
CA PRO A 241 9.40 4.81 24.40
C PRO A 241 9.47 6.32 24.72
N VAL A 242 8.46 7.02 24.25
CA VAL A 242 8.36 8.48 24.35
C VAL A 242 6.98 8.89 24.82
N ARG A 243 6.93 10.05 25.48
CA ARG A 243 5.69 10.70 25.90
C ARG A 243 5.62 12.09 25.29
N PHE A 244 4.51 12.38 24.63
CA PHE A 244 4.17 13.69 24.09
C PHE A 244 3.17 14.39 25.00
N ARG A 245 3.47 15.65 25.32
CA ARG A 245 2.57 16.54 26.03
C ARG A 245 2.57 17.90 25.35
N ARG A 246 1.41 18.55 25.35
CA ARG A 246 1.25 19.90 24.82
C ARG A 246 0.67 20.78 25.90
N GLU A 247 1.35 21.88 26.21
CA GLU A 247 0.81 22.98 27.01
C GLU A 247 0.58 24.15 26.04
N ASN A 248 1.33 25.25 26.17
CA ASN A 248 1.44 26.26 25.12
C ASN A 248 2.40 25.83 23.99
N LEU A 249 3.32 24.92 24.29
CA LEU A 249 4.32 24.35 23.38
C LEU A 249 4.25 22.83 23.40
N TYR A 250 4.81 22.20 22.38
CA TYR A 250 5.03 20.75 22.33
C TYR A 250 6.28 20.34 23.09
N TYR A 251 6.17 19.27 23.87
CA TYR A 251 7.26 18.65 24.61
C TYR A 251 7.34 17.15 24.31
N LEU A 252 8.57 16.63 24.39
CA LEU A 252 8.91 15.23 24.20
C LEU A 252 9.73 14.77 25.41
N ASP A 253 9.20 13.80 26.14
CA ASP A 253 9.89 13.14 27.24
C ASP A 253 10.34 11.73 26.80
N ILE A 254 11.61 11.40 26.98
CA ILE A 254 12.15 10.05 26.72
C ILE A 254 12.01 9.22 27.99
N LEU A 255 11.36 8.06 27.88
CA LEU A 255 11.17 7.14 29.00
C LEU A 255 12.34 6.14 29.04
N THR A 256 13.47 6.55 29.61
CA THR A 256 14.74 5.79 29.55
C THR A 256 14.65 4.37 30.10
N SER A 257 13.81 4.14 31.11
CA SER A 257 13.60 2.82 31.74
C SER A 257 13.00 1.76 30.80
N GLY A 258 12.37 2.18 29.69
CA GLY A 258 11.73 1.26 28.73
C GLY A 258 12.48 1.12 27.40
N ILE A 259 13.70 1.66 27.29
CA ILE A 259 14.49 1.54 26.06
C ILE A 259 14.95 0.10 25.87
N VAL A 260 14.68 -0.46 24.70
CA VAL A 260 15.14 -1.79 24.29
C VAL A 260 15.98 -1.64 23.04
N ALA A 261 17.24 -2.09 23.10
CA ALA A 261 18.16 -2.13 21.97
C ALA A 261 18.60 -3.58 21.72
N SER A 262 18.76 -3.95 20.45
CA SER A 262 19.21 -5.29 20.09
C SER A 262 20.69 -5.55 20.40
N SER A 263 21.49 -4.48 20.51
CA SER A 263 22.89 -4.55 20.93
C SER A 263 23.37 -3.23 21.53
N ALA A 264 24.55 -3.24 22.15
CA ALA A 264 25.22 -2.03 22.66
C ALA A 264 25.71 -1.07 21.55
N ARG A 265 25.68 -1.49 20.27
CA ARG A 265 26.11 -0.64 19.16
C ARG A 265 25.14 0.50 18.88
N ILE A 266 23.86 0.35 19.19
CA ILE A 266 22.85 1.38 18.99
C ILE A 266 22.26 1.82 20.33
N GLY A 267 22.14 3.13 20.54
CA GLY A 267 21.70 3.65 21.83
C GLY A 267 21.65 5.16 21.86
N LEU A 268 21.09 5.71 22.95
CA LEU A 268 21.33 7.12 23.30
C LEU A 268 22.82 7.42 23.56
N SER A 269 23.61 6.36 23.78
CA SER A 269 25.06 6.36 23.91
C SER A 269 25.65 5.07 23.31
N GLY A 270 25.26 4.72 22.09
CA GLY A 270 25.69 3.49 21.41
C GLY A 270 27.11 3.58 20.86
N THR A 271 27.85 2.46 20.84
CA THR A 271 29.24 2.42 20.38
C THR A 271 29.41 2.49 18.86
N GLY A 272 28.36 2.16 18.10
CA GLY A 272 28.34 2.25 16.64
C GLY A 272 27.49 3.42 16.14
N VAL A 273 26.32 3.64 16.73
CA VAL A 273 25.41 4.74 16.41
C VAL A 273 24.82 5.32 17.69
N THR A 274 24.97 6.63 17.84
CA THR A 274 24.29 7.39 18.88
C THR A 274 22.99 7.99 18.33
N VAL A 275 21.92 7.89 19.11
CA VAL A 275 20.58 8.41 18.77
C VAL A 275 20.23 9.57 19.68
N SER A 276 19.72 10.64 19.11
CA SER A 276 19.10 11.75 19.84
C SER A 276 17.73 12.08 19.28
N LEU A 277 16.83 12.49 20.16
CA LEU A 277 15.45 12.85 19.82
C LEU A 277 15.19 14.28 20.27
N SER A 278 14.51 15.04 19.42
CA SER A 278 14.03 16.39 19.75
C SER A 278 12.65 16.63 19.15
N ILE A 279 11.95 17.65 19.63
CA ILE A 279 10.66 18.07 19.09
C ILE A 279 10.68 19.58 18.82
N ASN A 280 10.12 19.99 17.70
CA ASN A 280 9.86 21.39 17.43
C ASN A 280 8.69 21.85 18.32
N SER A 281 8.95 22.81 19.20
CA SER A 281 8.01 23.28 20.21
C SER A 281 6.74 23.93 19.63
N SER A 282 6.78 24.38 18.37
CA SER A 282 5.65 25.05 17.70
C SER A 282 4.86 24.09 16.80
N THR A 283 5.54 23.22 16.06
CA THR A 283 4.90 22.34 15.06
C THR A 283 4.65 20.92 15.57
N GLY A 284 5.28 20.52 16.67
CA GLY A 284 5.24 19.14 17.17
C GLY A 284 6.01 18.15 16.28
N LEU A 285 6.81 18.62 15.32
CA LEU A 285 7.62 17.77 14.47
C LEU A 285 8.76 17.16 15.30
N VAL A 286 8.81 15.84 15.35
CA VAL A 286 9.86 15.08 16.04
C VAL A 286 11.02 14.87 15.09
N THR A 287 12.24 15.16 15.54
CA THR A 287 13.47 14.88 14.81
C THR A 287 14.22 13.75 15.50
N VAL A 288 14.54 12.73 14.72
CA VAL A 288 15.43 11.62 15.08
C VAL A 288 16.77 11.87 14.41
N GLN A 289 17.78 12.20 15.20
CA GLN A 289 19.14 12.41 14.72
C GLN A 289 20.01 11.22 15.14
N LEU A 290 20.61 10.58 14.14
CA LEU A 290 21.60 9.53 14.32
C LEU A 290 22.99 10.10 14.03
N THR A 291 23.97 9.74 14.86
CA THR A 291 25.38 10.06 14.68
C THR A 291 26.18 8.78 14.58
N ASN A 292 26.96 8.63 13.51
CA ASN A 292 27.83 7.49 13.29
C ASN A 292 29.07 7.59 14.19
N VAL A 293 29.34 6.56 14.98
CA VAL A 293 30.44 6.52 15.96
C VAL A 293 31.59 5.64 15.46
N ASP A 294 31.28 4.54 14.76
CA ASP A 294 32.28 3.58 14.29
C ASP A 294 32.67 3.74 12.81
N GLY A 295 32.01 4.66 12.10
CA GLY A 295 32.31 4.97 10.70
C GLY A 295 31.74 3.99 9.68
N LEU A 296 30.87 3.06 10.07
CA LEU A 296 30.24 2.12 9.13
C LEU A 296 28.98 2.71 8.50
N GLU A 297 28.83 2.57 7.18
CA GLU A 297 27.61 3.03 6.49
C GLU A 297 26.40 2.18 6.88
N ARG A 298 25.24 2.83 7.07
CA ARG A 298 24.00 2.17 7.45
C ARG A 298 22.81 2.66 6.66
N THR A 299 21.98 1.73 6.20
CA THR A 299 20.60 2.03 5.80
C THR A 299 19.73 2.08 7.05
N VAL A 300 18.99 3.16 7.24
CA VAL A 300 18.23 3.44 8.45
C VAL A 300 16.76 3.58 8.10
N ASN A 301 15.90 2.93 8.89
CA ASN A 301 14.46 3.15 8.88
C ASN A 301 14.00 3.65 10.25
N VAL A 302 13.15 4.66 10.27
CA VAL A 302 12.55 5.21 11.48
C VAL A 302 11.03 5.10 11.36
N SER A 303 10.39 4.57 12.39
CA SER A 303 8.94 4.39 12.47
C SER A 303 8.43 4.88 13.82
N MET A 304 7.28 5.56 13.84
CA MET A 304 6.57 5.82 15.08
C MET A 304 5.53 4.73 15.30
N LEU A 305 5.61 4.03 16.42
CA LEU A 305 4.71 2.95 16.79
C LEU A 305 3.60 3.47 17.71
N PRO A 306 2.38 2.91 17.61
CA PRO A 306 1.35 3.13 18.63
C PRO A 306 1.85 2.68 20.02
N SER A 307 1.22 3.16 21.08
CA SER A 307 1.49 2.68 22.44
C SER A 307 1.30 1.17 22.50
N MET A 308 2.34 0.45 22.93
CA MET A 308 2.21 -0.87 23.54
C MET A 308 2.31 -0.70 25.05
#